data_AF-A0A3B0URJ7-F1
#
_entry.id   AF-A0A3B0URJ7-F1
#
_cell.length_a   1.000
_cell.length_b   1.000
_cell.length_c   1.000
_cell.angle_alpha   90.00
_cell.angle_beta   90.00
_cell.angle_gamma   90.00
#
_symmetry.space_group_name_H-M   'P 1'
#
loop_
_entity.id
_entity.type
_entity.pdbx_description
1 polymer ?
#
loop_
_entity_poly.entity_id
_entity_poly.type
_entity_poly.pdbx_seq_one_letter_code
_entity_poly.pdbx_strand_id
1 'polypeptide(L)'
;MGTMVGNLFALIIIAASALVGFVSLEASATTFVAIAYLLWLLVLLSNLFTKPSKNSPFCNHLQPQEVEVYQRYYLHFWYPGGAQVYSALLNGLRFAGIIWGGFCLWDGLYLLGSLSIVYYFITGFLILKLNPWLYMGAEAKNANQVAIEQLSIIETVQEKRAAYNEQ
;
A
#
# COMPACT_ATOMS: atom_id res chain seq x y z
N MET A 1 -11.38 4.68 9.68
CA MET A 1 -11.03 3.56 10.59
C MET A 1 -9.91 2.67 10.03
N GLY A 2 -9.89 2.35 8.73
CA GLY A 2 -8.88 1.47 8.13
C GLY A 2 -7.42 1.87 8.40
N THR A 3 -7.07 3.16 8.29
CA THR A 3 -5.71 3.64 8.58
C THR A 3 -5.24 3.35 10.01
N MET A 4 -6.12 3.54 11.00
CA MET A 4 -5.79 3.27 12.41
C MET A 4 -5.53 1.78 12.64
N VAL A 5 -6.37 0.91 12.07
CA VAL A 5 -6.21 -0.54 12.14
C VAL A 5 -4.92 -1.00 11.45
N GLY A 6 -4.61 -0.45 10.27
CA GLY A 6 -3.37 -0.76 9.56
C GLY A 6 -2.11 -0.34 10.33
N ASN A 7 -2.12 0.85 10.94
CA ASN A 7 -1.03 1.31 11.81
C ASN A 7 -0.88 0.40 13.05
N LEU A 8 -1.98 -0.02 13.66
CA LEU A 8 -1.95 -0.96 14.79
C LEU A 8 -1.32 -2.29 14.39
N PHE A 9 -1.70 -2.86 13.24
CA PHE A 9 -1.06 -4.08 12.74
C PHE A 9 0.42 -3.89 12.42
N ALA A 10 0.82 -2.74 11.88
CA ALA A 10 2.23 -2.44 11.67
C ALA A 10 3.00 -2.47 13.00
N LEU A 11 2.48 -1.80 14.03
CA LEU A 11 3.09 -1.78 15.36
C LEU A 11 3.20 -3.18 15.97
N ILE A 12 2.15 -4.01 15.83
CA ILE A 12 2.17 -5.40 16.32
C ILE A 12 3.28 -6.19 15.62
N ILE A 13 3.41 -6.08 14.29
CA ILE A 13 4.45 -6.79 13.53
C ILE A 13 5.85 -6.30 13.92
N ILE A 14 6.03 -4.99 14.06
CA ILE A 14 7.31 -4.40 14.48
C ILE A 14 7.70 -4.91 15.87
N ALA A 15 6.76 -4.86 16.82
CA ALA A 15 6.98 -5.35 18.18
C ALA A 15 7.25 -6.86 18.20
N ALA A 16 6.46 -7.66 17.48
CA ALA A 16 6.67 -9.11 17.39
C ALA A 16 8.05 -9.43 16.79
N SER A 17 8.47 -8.73 15.74
CA SER A 17 9.78 -8.92 15.12
C SER A 17 10.91 -8.56 16.10
N ALA A 18 10.75 -7.49 16.89
CA ALA A 18 11.70 -7.14 17.94
C ALA A 18 11.77 -8.20 19.06
N LEU A 19 10.61 -8.76 19.46
CA LEU A 19 10.54 -9.80 20.49
C LEU A 19 11.18 -11.12 20.04
N VAL A 20 11.09 -11.48 18.76
CA VAL A 20 11.73 -12.69 18.23
C VAL A 20 13.26 -12.65 18.39
N GLY A 21 13.87 -11.46 18.38
CA GLY A 21 15.32 -11.29 18.53
C GLY A 21 15.80 -10.95 19.93
N PHE A 22 15.10 -11.38 20.98
CA PHE A 22 15.70 -11.42 22.33
C PHE A 22 17.03 -12.20 22.39
N VAL A 23 17.34 -12.98 21.35
CA VAL A 23 18.58 -13.76 21.18
C VAL A 23 19.60 -13.06 20.28
N SER A 24 19.19 -12.41 19.17
CA SER A 24 20.09 -11.68 18.27
C SER A 24 19.36 -10.68 17.35
N LEU A 25 20.05 -9.61 16.97
CA LEU A 25 19.55 -8.61 16.01
C LEU A 25 19.23 -9.24 14.65
N GLU A 26 20.05 -10.18 14.20
CA GLU A 26 19.87 -10.89 12.93
C GLU A 26 18.53 -11.63 12.86
N ALA A 27 18.13 -12.32 13.95
CA ALA A 27 16.85 -13.03 14.01
C ALA A 27 15.66 -12.07 13.94
N SER A 28 15.74 -10.94 14.65
CA SER A 28 14.74 -9.88 14.60
C SER A 28 14.61 -9.29 13.19
N ALA A 29 15.73 -8.90 12.60
CA ALA A 29 15.77 -8.28 11.28
C ALA A 29 15.29 -9.24 10.18
N THR A 30 15.70 -10.50 10.24
CA THR A 30 15.25 -11.55 9.32
C THR A 30 13.73 -11.71 9.39
N THR A 31 13.17 -11.77 10.61
CA THR A 31 11.73 -11.89 10.82
C THR A 31 10.99 -10.68 10.24
N PHE A 32 11.47 -9.47 10.55
CA PHE A 32 10.89 -8.24 10.04
C PHE A 32 10.90 -8.19 8.51
N VAL A 33 12.06 -8.43 7.88
CA VAL A 33 12.23 -8.41 6.43
C VAL A 33 11.34 -9.46 5.78
N ALA A 34 11.32 -10.69 6.28
CA ALA A 34 10.50 -11.78 5.74
C ALA A 34 9.00 -11.41 5.75
N ILE A 35 8.49 -10.94 6.87
CA ILE A 35 7.06 -10.56 6.99
C ILE A 35 6.75 -9.35 6.11
N ALA A 36 7.59 -8.31 6.13
CA ALA A 36 7.36 -7.09 5.37
C ALA A 36 7.31 -7.35 3.86
N TYR A 37 8.26 -8.13 3.34
CA TYR A 37 8.30 -8.53 1.94
C TYR A 37 7.18 -9.48 1.57
N LEU A 38 6.82 -10.43 2.45
CA LEU A 38 5.69 -11.33 2.21
C LEU A 38 4.38 -10.54 2.07
N LEU A 39 4.10 -9.61 2.98
CA LEU A 39 2.89 -8.78 2.93
C LEU A 39 2.88 -7.90 1.68
N TRP A 40 4.00 -7.27 1.34
CA TRP A 40 4.12 -6.48 0.11
C TRP A 40 3.87 -7.35 -1.14
N LEU A 41 4.49 -8.53 -1.20
CA LEU A 41 4.34 -9.44 -2.32
C LEU A 41 2.91 -9.94 -2.46
N LEU A 42 2.25 -10.31 -1.36
CA LEU A 42 0.85 -10.74 -1.37
C LEU A 42 -0.05 -9.67 -1.96
N VAL A 43 0.08 -8.41 -1.51
CA VAL A 43 -0.71 -7.29 -2.03
C VAL A 43 -0.39 -7.01 -3.50
N LEU A 44 0.90 -7.08 -3.88
CA LEU A 44 1.33 -6.91 -5.26
C LEU A 44 0.70 -7.96 -6.17
N LEU A 45 0.78 -9.23 -5.80
CA LEU A 45 0.19 -10.34 -6.54
C LEU A 45 -1.33 -10.23 -6.58
N SER A 46 -1.99 -9.92 -5.46
CA SER A 46 -3.43 -9.63 -5.45
C SER A 46 -3.78 -8.53 -6.44
N ASN A 47 -3.04 -7.42 -6.45
CA ASN A 47 -3.27 -6.33 -7.40
C ASN A 47 -3.07 -6.77 -8.86
N LEU A 48 -2.07 -7.61 -9.14
CA LEU A 48 -1.79 -8.09 -10.50
C LEU A 48 -2.85 -9.07 -11.00
N PHE A 49 -3.28 -10.02 -10.15
CA PHE A 49 -4.19 -11.10 -10.55
C PHE A 49 -5.67 -10.70 -10.50
N THR A 50 -6.05 -9.76 -9.65
CA THR A 50 -7.46 -9.34 -9.53
C THR A 50 -7.82 -8.16 -10.44
N LYS A 51 -6.82 -7.51 -11.05
CA LYS A 51 -7.04 -6.36 -11.92
C LYS A 51 -7.96 -6.73 -13.11
N PRO A 52 -9.08 -6.01 -13.31
CA PRO A 52 -10.05 -6.35 -14.34
C PRO A 52 -9.49 -6.02 -15.73
N SER A 53 -9.89 -6.82 -16.72
CA SER A 53 -9.59 -6.53 -18.12
C SER A 53 -10.34 -5.26 -18.59
N LYS A 54 -9.85 -4.64 -19.67
CA LYS A 54 -10.51 -3.46 -20.27
C LYS A 54 -11.91 -3.77 -20.79
N ASN A 55 -12.18 -5.03 -21.09
CA ASN A 55 -13.46 -5.51 -21.63
C ASN A 55 -14.41 -6.02 -20.52
N SER A 56 -14.08 -5.82 -19.24
CA SER A 56 -14.96 -6.24 -18.16
C SER A 56 -16.31 -5.49 -18.23
N PRO A 57 -17.43 -6.10 -17.79
CA PRO A 57 -18.76 -5.50 -17.93
C PRO A 57 -18.85 -4.07 -17.40
N PHE A 58 -18.25 -3.80 -16.23
CA PHE A 58 -18.22 -2.46 -15.67
C PHE A 58 -17.33 -1.50 -16.49
N CYS A 59 -16.16 -1.95 -16.99
CA CYS A 59 -15.29 -1.11 -17.82
C CYS A 59 -15.97 -0.61 -19.10
N ASN A 60 -16.92 -1.36 -19.65
CA ASN A 60 -17.65 -0.94 -20.85
C ASN A 60 -18.58 0.26 -20.61
N HIS A 61 -18.88 0.58 -19.34
CA HIS A 61 -19.67 1.75 -18.92
C HIS A 61 -18.80 2.98 -18.60
N LEU A 62 -17.49 2.84 -18.71
CA LEU A 62 -16.50 3.87 -18.37
C LEU A 62 -15.88 4.48 -19.62
N GLN A 63 -15.53 5.76 -19.55
CA GLN A 63 -14.69 6.40 -20.55
C GLN A 63 -13.25 5.84 -20.49
N PRO A 64 -12.46 5.96 -21.58
CA PRO A 64 -11.09 5.42 -21.61
C PRO A 64 -10.20 5.86 -20.43
N GLN A 65 -10.29 7.13 -20.02
CA GLN A 65 -9.55 7.69 -18.88
C GLN A 65 -10.01 7.09 -17.55
N GLU A 66 -11.33 6.90 -17.39
CA GLU A 66 -11.93 6.27 -16.21
C GLU A 66 -11.53 4.79 -16.10
N VAL A 67 -11.46 4.07 -17.22
CA VAL A 67 -10.97 2.67 -17.25
C VAL A 67 -9.55 2.58 -16.72
N GLU A 68 -8.67 3.50 -17.12
CA GLU A 68 -7.28 3.53 -16.65
C GLU A 68 -7.18 3.78 -15.15
N VAL A 69 -7.96 4.73 -14.62
CA VAL A 69 -8.03 5.03 -13.19
C VAL A 69 -8.61 3.84 -12.42
N TYR A 70 -9.73 3.27 -12.89
CA TYR A 70 -10.34 2.09 -12.30
C TYR A 70 -9.37 0.91 -12.21
N GLN A 71 -8.65 0.64 -13.30
CA GLN A 71 -7.63 -0.40 -13.38
C GLN A 71 -6.40 -0.12 -12.51
N ARG A 72 -6.03 1.15 -12.32
CA ARG A 72 -4.87 1.55 -11.52
C ARG A 72 -5.13 1.44 -10.02
N TYR A 73 -6.33 1.81 -9.59
CA TYR A 73 -6.78 1.83 -8.19
C TYR A 73 -7.79 0.71 -7.90
N TYR A 74 -7.73 -0.40 -8.65
CA TYR A 74 -8.76 -1.43 -8.60
C TYR A 74 -9.00 -1.96 -7.18
N LEU A 75 -7.94 -2.28 -6.43
CA LEU A 75 -8.08 -2.76 -5.05
C LEU A 75 -8.74 -1.72 -4.12
N HIS A 76 -8.48 -0.43 -4.36
CA HIS A 76 -9.13 0.65 -3.63
C HIS A 76 -10.64 0.66 -3.88
N PHE A 77 -11.07 0.51 -5.14
CA PHE A 77 -12.49 0.42 -5.45
C PHE A 77 -13.10 -0.89 -4.93
N TRP A 78 -12.46 -2.03 -5.20
CA TRP A 78 -13.01 -3.34 -4.88
C TRP A 78 -13.16 -3.58 -3.37
N TYR A 79 -12.15 -3.20 -2.58
CA TYR A 79 -12.12 -3.40 -1.14
C TYR A 79 -11.55 -2.18 -0.40
N PRO A 80 -12.30 -1.06 -0.31
CA PRO A 80 -11.77 0.22 0.16
C PRO A 80 -11.27 0.17 1.61
N GLY A 81 -12.01 -0.51 2.49
CA GLY A 81 -11.61 -0.68 3.89
C GLY A 81 -10.28 -1.42 4.04
N GLY A 82 -10.15 -2.58 3.37
CA GLY A 82 -8.89 -3.33 3.41
C GLY A 82 -7.75 -2.63 2.69
N ALA A 83 -8.01 -1.95 1.57
CA ALA A 83 -6.99 -1.18 0.88
C ALA A 83 -6.40 -0.08 1.79
N GLN A 84 -7.24 0.63 2.55
CA GLN A 84 -6.77 1.58 3.57
C GLN A 84 -5.92 0.91 4.66
N VAL A 85 -6.34 -0.26 5.17
CA VAL A 85 -5.58 -1.04 6.17
C VAL A 85 -4.22 -1.43 5.62
N TYR A 86 -4.15 -2.04 4.43
CA TYR A 86 -2.90 -2.46 3.80
C TYR A 86 -2.00 -1.27 3.45
N SER A 87 -2.57 -0.16 2.98
CA SER A 87 -1.83 1.09 2.73
C SER A 87 -1.11 1.55 4.00
N ALA A 88 -1.84 1.65 5.12
CA ALA A 88 -1.28 2.13 6.38
C ALA A 88 -0.29 1.12 6.98
N LEU A 89 -0.61 -0.18 6.91
CA LEU A 89 0.27 -1.27 7.32
C LEU A 89 1.62 -1.22 6.59
N LEU A 90 1.59 -1.25 5.25
CA LEU A 90 2.79 -1.20 4.43
C LEU A 90 3.57 0.09 4.68
N ASN A 91 2.91 1.23 4.86
CA ASN A 91 3.58 2.49 5.17
C ASN A 91 4.26 2.48 6.55
N GLY A 92 3.62 1.89 7.57
CA GLY A 92 4.23 1.72 8.90
C GLY A 92 5.47 0.83 8.84
N LEU A 93 5.39 -0.31 8.14
CA LEU A 93 6.53 -1.19 7.90
C LEU A 93 7.62 -0.50 7.08
N ARG A 94 7.24 0.34 6.11
CA ARG A 94 8.16 1.11 5.27
C ARG A 94 9.08 2.01 6.12
N PHE A 95 8.51 2.76 7.07
CA PHE A 95 9.31 3.58 7.99
C PHE A 95 10.12 2.76 8.98
N ALA A 96 9.56 1.67 9.51
CA ALA A 96 10.31 0.75 10.35
C ALA A 96 11.51 0.14 9.62
N GLY A 97 11.41 -0.10 8.32
CA GLY A 97 12.50 -0.61 7.48
C GLY A 97 13.71 0.32 7.43
N ILE A 98 13.52 1.65 7.53
CA ILE A 98 14.66 2.58 7.66
C ILE A 98 15.36 2.37 9.01
N ILE A 99 14.59 2.22 10.09
CA ILE A 99 15.13 2.05 11.45
C ILE A 99 15.87 0.71 11.55
N TRP A 100 15.25 -0.38 11.13
CA TRP A 100 15.86 -1.71 11.06
C TRP A 100 17.08 -1.72 10.14
N GLY A 101 16.99 -1.02 9.01
CA GLY A 101 18.11 -0.82 8.09
C GLY A 101 19.32 -0.21 8.78
N GLY A 102 19.12 0.88 9.51
CA GLY A 102 20.17 1.55 10.29
C GLY A 102 20.81 0.64 11.33
N PHE A 103 20.01 -0.08 12.12
CA PHE A 103 20.55 -1.02 13.12
C PHE A 103 21.33 -2.17 12.48
N CYS A 104 20.82 -2.76 11.40
CA CYS A 104 21.51 -3.86 10.71
C CYS A 104 22.84 -3.39 10.11
N LEU A 105 22.87 -2.22 9.48
CA LEU A 105 24.10 -1.67 8.91
C LEU A 105 25.14 -1.36 9.99
N TRP A 106 24.70 -0.86 11.15
CA TRP A 106 25.57 -0.61 12.30
C TRP A 106 26.23 -1.89 12.82
N ASP A 107 25.48 -3.00 12.88
CA ASP A 107 25.93 -4.30 13.39
C ASP A 107 26.66 -5.15 12.34
N GLY A 108 26.88 -4.62 11.13
CA GLY A 108 27.55 -5.34 10.03
C GLY A 108 26.66 -6.32 9.25
N LEU A 109 25.35 -6.34 9.50
CA LEU A 109 24.35 -7.13 8.77
C LEU A 109 23.95 -6.45 7.45
N TYR A 110 24.92 -6.25 6.55
CA TYR A 110 24.75 -5.41 5.36
C TYR A 110 23.62 -5.85 4.43
N LEU A 111 23.42 -7.16 4.26
CA LEU A 111 22.37 -7.70 3.40
C LEU A 111 20.97 -7.35 3.95
N LEU A 112 20.71 -7.66 5.22
CA LEU A 112 19.43 -7.38 5.87
C LEU A 112 19.18 -5.87 5.98
N GLY A 113 20.23 -5.10 6.26
CA GLY A 113 20.15 -3.64 6.28
C GLY A 113 19.77 -3.05 4.93
N SER A 114 20.43 -3.51 3.86
CA SER A 114 20.13 -3.09 2.49
C SER A 114 18.72 -3.48 2.06
N LEU A 115 18.27 -4.71 2.34
CA LEU A 115 16.89 -5.14 2.04
C LEU A 115 15.85 -4.27 2.76
N SER A 116 16.09 -3.94 4.03
CA SER A 116 15.19 -3.08 4.80
C SER A 116 15.07 -1.67 4.21
N ILE A 117 16.17 -1.11 3.67
CA ILE A 117 16.16 0.18 2.97
C ILE A 117 15.51 0.06 1.59
N VAL A 118 15.80 -0.98 0.82
CA VAL A 118 15.19 -1.21 -0.51
C VAL A 118 13.66 -1.31 -0.39
N TYR A 119 13.16 -1.94 0.67
CA TYR A 119 11.73 -2.01 0.99
C TYR A 119 11.07 -0.63 1.03
N TYR A 120 11.79 0.40 1.52
CA TYR A 120 11.30 1.78 1.55
C TYR A 120 10.95 2.30 0.15
N PHE A 121 11.75 1.97 -0.86
CA PHE A 121 11.57 2.50 -2.21
C PHE A 121 10.52 1.73 -3.00
N ILE A 122 10.51 0.40 -2.90
CA ILE A 122 9.63 -0.44 -3.74
C ILE A 122 8.16 -0.41 -3.33
N THR A 123 7.85 -0.08 -2.07
CA THR A 123 6.48 -0.11 -1.55
C THR A 123 5.68 1.16 -1.83
N GLY A 124 6.35 2.30 -2.08
CA GLY A 124 5.71 3.60 -2.19
C GLY A 124 4.58 3.68 -3.22
N PHE A 125 4.80 3.08 -4.40
CA PHE A 125 3.78 3.10 -5.47
C PHE A 125 2.50 2.35 -5.08
N LEU A 126 2.65 1.23 -4.35
CA LEU A 126 1.53 0.35 -4.01
C LEU A 126 0.69 0.97 -2.89
N ILE A 127 1.37 1.57 -1.91
CA ILE A 127 0.74 2.34 -0.82
C ILE A 127 -0.19 3.43 -1.39
N LEU A 128 0.30 4.20 -2.37
CA LEU A 128 -0.49 5.25 -3.01
C LEU A 128 -1.70 4.68 -3.77
N LYS A 129 -1.53 3.55 -4.47
CA LYS A 129 -2.64 2.90 -5.19
C LYS A 129 -3.74 2.36 -4.28
N LEU A 130 -3.41 2.00 -3.05
CA LEU A 130 -4.36 1.45 -2.10
C LEU A 130 -5.19 2.53 -1.39
N ASN A 131 -4.64 3.73 -1.21
CA ASN A 131 -5.33 4.83 -0.55
C ASN A 131 -5.05 6.19 -1.21
N PRO A 132 -5.50 6.41 -2.46
CA PRO A 132 -5.23 7.64 -3.19
C PRO A 132 -5.76 8.89 -2.47
N TRP A 133 -6.91 8.79 -1.78
CA TRP A 133 -7.48 9.91 -1.02
C TRP A 133 -6.55 10.45 0.06
N LEU A 134 -5.89 9.57 0.80
CA LEU A 134 -4.99 9.99 1.87
C LEU A 134 -3.75 10.71 1.32
N TYR A 135 -3.15 10.18 0.25
CA TYR A 135 -1.87 10.68 -0.25
C TYR A 135 -2.01 11.81 -1.28
N MET A 136 -3.05 11.79 -2.12
CA MET A 136 -3.33 12.88 -3.06
C MET A 136 -4.17 13.98 -2.44
N GLY A 137 -4.96 13.70 -1.40
CA GLY A 137 -5.85 14.69 -0.79
C GLY A 137 -5.09 15.86 -0.16
N ALA A 138 -3.90 15.62 0.40
CA ALA A 138 -3.05 16.69 0.92
C ALA A 138 -2.53 17.59 -0.22
N GLU A 139 -2.06 16.98 -1.31
CA GLU A 139 -1.57 17.69 -2.49
C GLU A 139 -2.68 18.49 -3.18
N ALA A 140 -3.88 17.92 -3.28
CA ALA A 140 -5.05 18.60 -3.84
C ALA A 140 -5.43 19.85 -3.03
N LYS A 141 -5.34 19.78 -1.69
CA LYS A 141 -5.53 20.96 -0.82
C LYS A 141 -4.47 22.05 -1.03
N ASN A 142 -3.28 21.67 -1.47
CA ASN A 142 -2.20 22.58 -1.85
C ASN A 142 -2.32 23.09 -3.30
N ALA A 143 -3.50 22.99 -3.91
CA ALA A 143 -3.78 23.41 -5.30
C ALA A 143 -2.97 22.68 -6.37
N ASN A 144 -2.50 21.46 -6.09
CA ASN A 144 -1.87 20.62 -7.09
C ASN A 144 -2.93 20.12 -8.09
N GLN A 145 -2.90 20.69 -9.31
CA GLN A 145 -3.89 20.40 -10.36
C GLN A 145 -3.95 18.92 -10.73
N VAL A 146 -2.80 18.25 -10.80
CA VAL A 146 -2.74 16.83 -11.16
C VAL A 146 -3.44 15.98 -10.10
N ALA A 147 -3.27 16.30 -8.82
CA ALA A 147 -3.95 15.60 -7.73
C ALA A 147 -5.46 15.87 -7.75
N ILE A 148 -5.88 17.10 -8.03
CA ILE A 148 -7.30 17.48 -8.13
C ILE A 148 -7.98 16.71 -9.25
N GLU A 149 -7.40 16.72 -10.46
CA GLU A 149 -7.94 16.00 -11.63
C GLU A 149 -7.99 14.49 -11.41
N GLN A 150 -6.95 13.90 -10.79
CA GLN A 150 -6.96 12.46 -10.51
C GLN A 150 -8.04 12.10 -9.49
N LEU A 151 -8.21 12.89 -8.43
CA LEU A 151 -9.24 12.65 -7.42
C LEU A 151 -10.66 12.81 -7.98
N SER A 152 -10.89 13.78 -8.87
CA SER A 152 -12.22 13.96 -9.48
C SER A 152 -12.61 12.78 -10.39
N ILE A 153 -11.65 12.19 -11.11
CA ILE A 153 -11.91 10.97 -11.89
C ILE A 153 -12.17 9.78 -10.96
N ILE A 154 -11.43 9.66 -9.86
CA ILE A 154 -11.65 8.60 -8.85
C ILE A 154 -13.07 8.70 -8.27
N GLU A 155 -13.52 9.91 -7.95
CA GLU A 155 -14.89 10.17 -7.45
C GLU A 155 -15.95 9.76 -8.47
N THR A 156 -15.79 10.20 -9.72
CA THR A 156 -16.70 9.84 -10.83
C THR A 156 -16.79 8.32 -11.01
N VAL A 157 -15.65 7.61 -10.98
CA VAL A 157 -15.63 6.13 -11.08
C VAL A 157 -16.30 5.48 -9.88
N GLN A 158 -16.11 6.04 -8.68
CA GLN A 158 -16.74 5.52 -7.46
C GLN A 158 -18.26 5.64 -7.50
N GLU A 159 -18.79 6.78 -7.94
CA GLU A 159 -20.23 7.02 -8.12
C GLU A 159 -20.83 6.06 -9.15
N LYS A 160 -20.20 5.94 -10.33
CA LYS A 160 -20.64 5.01 -11.38
C LYS A 160 -20.64 3.56 -10.89
N ARG A 161 -19.65 3.19 -10.07
CA ARG A 161 -19.58 1.83 -9.50
C ARG A 161 -20.68 1.59 -8.47
N ALA A 162 -21.00 2.57 -7.64
CA ALA A 162 -22.11 2.47 -6.70
C ALA A 162 -23.43 2.25 -7.46
N ALA A 163 -23.70 3.08 -8.46
CA ALA A 163 -24.89 2.94 -9.30
C ALA A 163 -24.96 1.60 -10.05
N TYR A 164 -23.83 1.07 -10.51
CA TYR A 164 -23.77 -0.24 -11.19
C TYR A 164 -24.06 -1.41 -10.24
N ASN A 165 -23.67 -1.32 -8.96
CA ASN A 165 -23.92 -2.37 -7.98
C ASN A 165 -25.36 -2.39 -7.43
N GLU A 166 -26.14 -1.33 -7.69
CA GLU A 166 -27.55 -1.22 -7.29
C GLU A 166 -28.52 -1.75 -8.37
N GLN A 167 -28.01 -2.10 -9.56
CA GLN A 167 -28.76 -2.72 -10.67
C GLN A 167 -28.79 -4.24 -10.55
#